data_AF-K1TPH4-F1
#
_entry.id   AF-K1TPH4-F1
#
_cell.length_a   1.000
_cell.length_b   1.000
_cell.length_c   1.000
_cell.angle_alpha   90.00
_cell.angle_beta   90.00
_cell.angle_gamma   90.00
#
_symmetry.space_group_name_H-M   'P 1'
#
loop_
_entity.id
_entity.type
_entity.pdbx_description
1 polymer ?
#
loop_
_entity_poly.entity_id
_entity_poly.type
_entity_poly.pdbx_seq_one_letter_code
_entity_poly.pdbx_strand_id
1 'polypeptide(L)'
;SLVIAMALTISGITYSTVAKADESEGSWKTDAVKVPSEGQLVGAGYIDVEFDNSMEGYTYTVYLDGKPVYWNGNDIVREELGEKKTDDSVTKTFTSSDEGKTEVYATTVSKHEITVKAKKDNVELTSVRNFYVSKKGLALGGDMSDKIKLSKLNCSWYYNWSTEAFNTTLDEGVQHIPMMWGSSDDNKEAMKNLVTTSNYILGFNEPDIETQANIEFFEASSVWDEYIKPLNMRKVSPAPAAPGGDSVWLKRFMKGDYI
;
A
#
# COMPACT_ATOMS: atom_id res chain seq x y z
N SER A 1 -38.31 40.93 -59.36
CA SER A 1 -37.92 40.36 -58.05
C SER A 1 -36.67 39.53 -58.22
N LEU A 2 -35.54 40.02 -57.70
CA LEU A 2 -34.26 39.30 -57.69
C LEU A 2 -34.25 38.38 -56.46
N VAL A 3 -34.11 37.08 -56.67
CA VAL A 3 -33.93 36.11 -55.58
C VAL A 3 -32.42 35.92 -55.38
N ILE A 4 -31.91 36.37 -54.24
CA ILE A 4 -30.54 36.14 -53.81
C ILE A 4 -30.51 34.78 -53.10
N ALA A 5 -29.86 33.79 -53.72
CA ALA A 5 -29.60 32.51 -53.09
C ALA A 5 -28.27 32.60 -52.32
N MET A 6 -28.36 32.58 -50.99
CA MET A 6 -27.21 32.52 -50.09
C MET A 6 -26.82 31.04 -49.92
N ALA A 7 -25.69 30.63 -50.50
CA ALA A 7 -25.11 29.31 -50.26
C ALA A 7 -24.34 29.34 -48.93
N LEU A 8 -24.88 28.69 -47.91
CA LEU A 8 -24.18 28.41 -46.65
C LEU A 8 -23.25 27.20 -46.87
N THR A 9 -21.95 27.44 -46.91
CA THR A 9 -20.94 26.37 -46.81
C THR A 9 -20.76 25.99 -45.36
N ILE A 10 -21.35 24.86 -44.95
CA ILE A 10 -21.05 24.25 -43.65
C ILE A 10 -19.78 23.43 -43.82
N SER A 11 -18.64 24.01 -43.46
CA SER A 11 -17.40 23.27 -43.27
C SER A 11 -17.52 22.46 -41.98
N GLY A 12 -17.92 21.19 -42.09
CA GLY A 12 -17.86 20.24 -40.99
C GLY A 12 -16.40 19.96 -40.63
N ILE A 13 -15.97 20.43 -39.45
CA ILE A 13 -14.73 19.96 -38.85
C ILE A 13 -15.02 18.57 -38.29
N THR A 14 -14.66 17.53 -39.04
CA THR A 14 -14.52 16.18 -38.50
C THR A 14 -13.35 16.18 -37.52
N TYR A 15 -13.60 16.49 -36.25
CA TYR A 15 -12.67 16.14 -35.18
C TYR A 15 -12.61 14.61 -35.14
N SER A 16 -11.52 14.07 -35.65
CA SER A 16 -11.27 12.63 -35.74
C SER A 16 -11.18 12.02 -34.34
N THR A 17 -12.17 11.20 -34.00
CA THR A 17 -12.16 10.33 -32.80
C THR A 17 -10.91 9.45 -32.73
N VAL A 18 -10.36 9.11 -33.90
CA VAL A 18 -9.12 8.34 -34.05
C VAL A 18 -7.90 9.08 -33.47
N ALA A 19 -7.77 10.39 -33.67
CA ALA A 19 -6.62 11.14 -33.17
C ALA A 19 -6.64 11.24 -31.63
N LYS A 20 -7.82 11.40 -31.03
CA LYS A 20 -7.97 11.38 -29.56
C LYS A 20 -7.70 10.02 -28.95
N ALA A 21 -8.07 8.94 -29.63
CA ALA A 21 -7.77 7.59 -29.18
C ALA A 21 -6.25 7.34 -29.20
N ASP A 22 -5.57 7.71 -30.29
CA ASP A 22 -4.12 7.52 -30.46
C ASP A 22 -3.30 8.37 -29.45
N GLU A 23 -3.73 9.61 -29.17
CA GLU A 23 -3.15 10.43 -28.10
C GLU A 23 -3.38 9.84 -26.70
N SER A 24 -4.57 9.28 -26.44
CA SER A 24 -4.90 8.65 -25.15
C SER A 24 -4.11 7.36 -24.90
N GLU A 25 -3.88 6.55 -25.93
CA GLU A 25 -3.02 5.36 -25.84
C GLU A 25 -1.55 5.74 -25.68
N GLY A 26 -1.13 6.88 -26.26
CA GLY A 26 0.21 7.45 -26.11
C GLY A 26 0.52 7.87 -24.68
N SER A 27 -0.35 8.67 -24.06
CA SER A 27 -0.16 9.12 -22.67
C SER A 27 -0.33 8.00 -21.64
N TRP A 28 -1.21 7.01 -21.90
CA TRP A 28 -1.39 5.88 -20.99
C TRP A 28 -0.09 5.10 -20.76
N LYS A 29 0.75 4.94 -21.78
CA LYS A 29 2.05 4.26 -21.65
C LYS A 29 2.99 4.90 -20.63
N THR A 30 2.89 6.21 -20.38
CA THR A 30 3.76 6.90 -19.41
C THR A 30 3.09 7.08 -18.04
N ASP A 31 1.77 7.21 -18.02
CA ASP A 31 1.05 7.76 -16.86
C ASP A 31 0.14 6.76 -16.17
N ALA A 32 -0.07 5.57 -16.75
CA ALA A 32 -1.05 4.63 -16.21
C ALA A 32 -0.71 4.16 -14.79
N VAL A 33 0.54 3.83 -14.48
CA VAL A 33 0.91 3.45 -13.10
C VAL A 33 1.08 4.70 -12.24
N LYS A 34 0.25 4.83 -11.20
CA LYS A 34 0.17 5.99 -10.29
C LYS A 34 0.89 5.75 -8.97
N VAL A 35 0.73 4.55 -8.40
CA VAL A 35 1.39 4.10 -7.18
C VAL A 35 2.13 2.79 -7.49
N PRO A 36 3.40 2.65 -7.06
CA PRO A 36 4.25 3.71 -6.50
C PRO A 36 4.52 4.83 -7.52
N SER A 37 4.81 6.05 -7.05
CA SER A 37 5.24 7.15 -7.93
C SER A 37 6.65 6.93 -8.47
N GLU A 38 7.03 7.59 -9.57
CA GLU A 38 8.35 7.39 -10.19
C GLU A 38 9.47 7.75 -9.20
N GLY A 39 10.36 6.78 -8.96
CA GLY A 39 11.47 6.94 -8.02
C GLY A 39 11.06 6.96 -6.54
N GLN A 40 9.81 6.66 -6.19
CA GLN A 40 9.37 6.61 -4.80
C GLN A 40 10.16 5.55 -4.01
N LEU A 41 10.54 5.90 -2.78
CA LEU A 41 11.10 4.97 -1.80
C LEU A 41 9.98 4.39 -0.93
N VAL A 42 9.77 3.08 -0.97
CA VAL A 42 8.71 2.37 -0.23
C VAL A 42 9.27 1.35 0.74
N GLY A 43 8.49 1.03 1.78
CA GLY A 43 8.84 0.00 2.74
C GLY A 43 8.81 -1.40 2.12
N ALA A 44 9.76 -2.25 2.51
CA ALA A 44 9.78 -3.66 2.15
C ALA A 44 8.55 -4.42 2.66
N GLY A 45 8.02 -5.32 1.85
CA GLY A 45 6.87 -6.17 2.14
C GLY A 45 5.83 -6.05 1.03
N TYR A 46 4.57 -5.93 1.44
CA TYR A 46 3.46 -5.64 0.53
C TYR A 46 3.45 -4.16 0.13
N ILE A 47 3.35 -3.92 -1.17
CA ILE A 47 3.42 -2.60 -1.78
C ILE A 47 2.18 -2.42 -2.63
N ASP A 48 1.45 -1.33 -2.39
CA ASP A 48 0.29 -0.96 -3.19
C ASP A 48 0.68 -0.64 -4.63
N VAL A 49 -0.16 -1.07 -5.55
CA VAL A 49 -0.11 -0.68 -6.95
C VAL A 49 -1.44 -0.10 -7.35
N GLU A 50 -1.45 1.16 -7.74
CA GLU A 50 -2.62 1.84 -8.29
C GLU A 50 -2.33 2.25 -9.72
N PHE A 51 -3.28 2.02 -10.62
CA PHE A 51 -3.11 2.25 -12.05
C PHE A 51 -4.41 2.70 -12.73
N ASP A 52 -4.27 3.35 -13.88
CA ASP A 52 -5.38 3.71 -14.75
C ASP A 52 -5.84 2.49 -15.56
N ASN A 53 -7.05 2.01 -15.25
CA ASN A 53 -7.74 0.94 -15.96
C ASN A 53 -8.97 1.44 -16.75
N SER A 54 -9.06 2.73 -17.06
CA SER A 54 -10.28 3.35 -17.61
C SER A 54 -10.57 3.03 -19.08
N MET A 55 -9.62 2.53 -19.87
CA MET A 55 -9.86 2.24 -21.30
C MET A 55 -10.79 1.03 -21.46
N GLU A 56 -11.92 1.24 -22.13
CA GLU A 56 -12.95 0.21 -22.32
C GLU A 56 -12.53 -0.92 -23.28
N GLY A 57 -12.86 -2.15 -22.88
CA GLY A 57 -12.57 -3.37 -23.64
C GLY A 57 -11.11 -3.83 -23.53
N TYR A 58 -10.27 -3.13 -22.77
CA TYR A 58 -8.94 -3.59 -22.40
C TYR A 58 -9.00 -4.44 -21.13
N THR A 59 -8.11 -5.43 -21.05
CA THR A 59 -7.77 -6.13 -19.81
C THR A 59 -6.39 -5.71 -19.32
N TYR A 60 -6.21 -5.66 -18.00
CA TYR A 60 -4.99 -5.16 -17.38
C TYR A 60 -4.35 -6.23 -16.50
N THR A 61 -3.04 -6.37 -16.56
CA THR A 61 -2.27 -7.29 -15.70
C THR A 61 -1.03 -6.60 -15.17
N VAL A 62 -0.76 -6.81 -13.87
CA VAL A 62 0.36 -6.23 -13.14
C VAL A 62 1.51 -7.23 -13.04
N TYR A 63 2.73 -6.72 -13.24
CA TYR A 63 3.98 -7.46 -13.12
C TYR A 63 4.93 -6.71 -12.19
N LEU A 64 5.74 -7.45 -11.44
CA LEU A 64 6.85 -6.95 -10.64
C LEU A 64 8.15 -7.50 -11.24
N ASP A 65 9.08 -6.62 -11.61
CA ASP A 65 10.38 -6.96 -12.20
C ASP A 65 10.24 -7.93 -13.40
N GLY A 66 9.25 -7.65 -14.26
CA GLY A 66 8.93 -8.45 -15.45
C GLY A 66 8.26 -9.80 -15.17
N LYS A 67 7.96 -10.15 -13.91
CA LYS A 67 7.29 -11.40 -13.52
C LYS A 67 5.82 -11.15 -13.18
N PRO A 68 4.90 -12.03 -13.62
CA PRO A 68 3.51 -11.93 -13.22
C PRO A 68 3.34 -12.09 -11.70
N VAL A 69 2.38 -11.38 -11.12
CA VAL A 69 2.04 -11.50 -9.71
C VAL A 69 0.99 -12.60 -9.54
N TYR A 70 1.30 -13.60 -8.72
CA TYR A 70 0.43 -14.76 -8.49
C TYR A 70 -0.30 -14.65 -7.14
N TRP A 71 -1.52 -15.17 -7.10
CA TRP A 71 -2.40 -15.13 -5.94
C TRP A 71 -3.01 -16.51 -5.66
N ASN A 72 -3.10 -16.87 -4.39
CA ASN A 72 -3.84 -18.02 -3.87
C ASN A 72 -5.07 -17.49 -3.13
N GLY A 73 -6.23 -17.50 -3.79
CA GLY A 73 -7.41 -16.79 -3.27
C GLY A 73 -7.12 -15.30 -3.10
N ASN A 74 -7.13 -14.82 -1.86
CA ASN A 74 -6.87 -13.42 -1.54
C ASN A 74 -5.41 -13.13 -1.15
N ASP A 75 -4.55 -14.15 -1.08
CA ASP A 75 -3.16 -14.01 -0.63
C ASP A 75 -2.19 -13.98 -1.80
N ILE A 76 -1.26 -13.03 -1.81
CA ILE A 76 -0.16 -12.99 -2.78
C ILE A 76 0.80 -14.16 -2.52
N VAL A 77 1.24 -14.82 -3.58
CA VAL A 77 2.34 -15.80 -3.51
C VAL A 77 3.66 -15.04 -3.35
N ARG A 78 4.26 -15.08 -2.15
CA ARG A 78 5.50 -14.37 -1.82
C ARG A 78 6.70 -15.22 -2.20
N GLU A 79 6.99 -15.29 -3.50
CA GLU A 79 8.09 -16.10 -4.04
C GLU A 79 9.45 -15.74 -3.40
N GLU A 80 9.69 -14.47 -3.05
CA GLU A 80 10.90 -14.05 -2.33
C GLU A 80 11.06 -14.67 -0.92
N LEU A 81 9.95 -15.04 -0.26
CA LEU A 81 9.98 -15.78 1.01
C LEU A 81 10.04 -17.30 0.82
N GLY A 82 10.14 -17.78 -0.42
CA GLY A 82 10.14 -19.20 -0.75
C GLY A 82 8.75 -19.84 -0.83
N GLU A 83 7.68 -19.04 -0.83
CA GLU A 83 6.33 -19.55 -1.10
C GLU A 83 6.24 -20.07 -2.53
N LYS A 84 5.50 -21.16 -2.70
CA LYS A 84 5.34 -21.83 -3.99
C LYS A 84 3.96 -21.59 -4.56
N LYS A 85 3.91 -21.51 -5.89
CA LYS A 85 2.66 -21.59 -6.64
C LYS A 85 2.02 -22.94 -6.40
N THR A 86 0.72 -22.95 -6.26
CA THR A 86 -0.13 -24.15 -6.26
C THR A 86 -0.82 -24.25 -7.61
N ASP A 87 -1.52 -25.35 -7.85
CA ASP A 87 -2.34 -25.52 -9.06
C ASP A 87 -3.47 -24.48 -9.14
N ASP A 88 -3.84 -23.88 -8.00
CA ASP A 88 -4.85 -22.82 -7.87
C ASP A 88 -4.28 -21.40 -8.00
N SER A 89 -2.95 -21.26 -8.14
CA SER A 89 -2.32 -19.94 -8.24
C SER A 89 -2.69 -19.24 -9.55
N VAL A 90 -3.27 -18.05 -9.47
CA VAL A 90 -3.71 -17.27 -10.64
C VAL A 90 -3.08 -15.89 -10.69
N THR A 91 -2.92 -15.36 -11.90
CA THR A 91 -2.65 -13.94 -12.13
C THR A 91 -3.97 -13.18 -12.15
N LYS A 92 -4.05 -12.03 -11.47
CA LYS A 92 -5.23 -11.17 -11.52
C LYS A 92 -5.29 -10.41 -12.85
N THR A 93 -6.48 -10.34 -13.42
CA THR A 93 -6.80 -9.55 -14.61
C THR A 93 -7.89 -8.57 -14.24
N PHE A 94 -7.68 -7.30 -14.56
CA PHE A 94 -8.62 -6.22 -14.30
C PHE A 94 -9.24 -5.74 -15.60
N THR A 95 -10.39 -5.12 -15.50
CA THR A 95 -11.15 -4.48 -16.58
C THR A 95 -11.49 -3.05 -16.17
N SER A 96 -12.17 -2.29 -17.04
CA SER A 96 -12.61 -0.93 -16.71
C SER A 96 -13.73 -0.85 -15.66
N SER A 97 -14.36 -1.97 -15.29
CA SER A 97 -15.33 -2.01 -14.20
C SER A 97 -14.72 -2.30 -12.83
N ASP A 98 -13.47 -2.74 -12.79
CA ASP A 98 -12.76 -3.02 -11.54
C ASP A 98 -12.15 -1.73 -10.95
N GLU A 99 -11.79 -1.77 -9.67
CA GLU A 99 -10.89 -0.76 -9.11
C GLU A 99 -9.46 -1.06 -9.61
N GLY A 100 -8.79 -0.06 -10.19
CA GLY A 100 -7.41 -0.15 -10.68
C GLY A 100 -6.38 -0.21 -9.55
N LYS A 101 -6.56 -1.14 -8.61
CA LYS A 101 -5.76 -1.28 -7.39
C LYS A 101 -5.44 -2.74 -7.11
N THR A 102 -4.18 -3.00 -6.78
CA THR A 102 -3.70 -4.31 -6.33
C THR A 102 -2.45 -4.15 -5.47
N GLU A 103 -1.78 -5.25 -5.18
CA GLU A 103 -0.53 -5.24 -4.42
C GLU A 103 0.50 -6.14 -5.10
N VAL A 104 1.77 -5.85 -4.81
CA VAL A 104 2.91 -6.74 -5.07
C VAL A 104 3.66 -7.01 -3.77
N TYR A 105 4.57 -7.98 -3.78
CA TYR A 105 5.41 -8.29 -2.63
C TYR A 105 6.89 -8.24 -2.98
N ALA A 106 7.65 -7.35 -2.33
CA ALA A 106 9.09 -7.20 -2.53
C ALA A 106 9.79 -6.82 -1.21
N THR A 107 10.88 -7.51 -0.91
CA THR A 107 11.72 -7.30 0.28
C THR A 107 13.19 -7.08 -0.06
N THR A 108 13.60 -7.39 -1.29
CA THR A 108 14.94 -7.10 -1.78
C THR A 108 15.17 -5.59 -1.76
N VAL A 109 16.27 -5.14 -1.14
CA VAL A 109 16.60 -3.70 -1.04
C VAL A 109 17.28 -3.28 -2.33
N SER A 110 16.49 -2.83 -3.29
CA SER A 110 16.96 -2.45 -4.63
C SER A 110 15.97 -1.51 -5.33
N LYS A 111 16.35 -1.07 -6.53
CA LYS A 111 15.39 -0.56 -7.52
C LYS A 111 14.51 -1.72 -8.00
N HIS A 112 13.21 -1.48 -8.12
CA HIS A 112 12.22 -2.39 -8.66
C HIS A 112 11.40 -1.70 -9.76
N GLU A 113 10.70 -2.50 -10.54
CA GLU A 113 9.85 -2.06 -11.64
C GLU A 113 8.45 -2.65 -11.54
N ILE A 114 7.43 -1.78 -11.57
CA ILE A 114 6.05 -2.19 -11.85
C ILE A 114 5.81 -2.04 -13.35
N THR A 115 5.24 -3.08 -13.95
CA THR A 115 4.70 -3.03 -15.30
C THR A 115 3.20 -3.30 -15.28
N VAL A 116 2.41 -2.44 -15.91
CA VAL A 116 1.00 -2.70 -16.20
C VAL A 116 0.85 -2.87 -17.70
N LYS A 117 0.33 -4.03 -18.11
CA LYS A 117 0.03 -4.34 -19.51
C LYS A 117 -1.46 -4.24 -19.74
N ALA A 118 -1.88 -3.40 -20.70
CA ALA A 118 -3.25 -3.33 -21.17
C ALA A 118 -3.37 -4.06 -22.51
N LYS A 119 -4.31 -5.00 -22.63
CA LYS A 119 -4.49 -5.82 -23.84
C LYS A 119 -5.92 -5.75 -24.37
N LYS A 120 -6.06 -5.55 -25.68
CA LYS A 120 -7.33 -5.63 -26.41
C LYS A 120 -7.07 -6.19 -27.80
N ASP A 121 -7.69 -7.33 -28.13
CA ASP A 121 -7.45 -8.06 -29.37
C ASP A 121 -5.96 -8.28 -29.65
N ASN A 122 -5.41 -7.65 -30.71
CA ASN A 122 -4.00 -7.71 -31.10
C ASN A 122 -3.17 -6.50 -30.62
N VAL A 123 -3.77 -5.58 -29.85
CA VAL A 123 -3.10 -4.41 -29.29
C VAL A 123 -2.67 -4.70 -27.86
N GLU A 124 -1.39 -4.46 -27.57
CA GLU A 124 -0.83 -4.49 -26.21
C GLU A 124 -0.13 -3.16 -25.94
N LEU A 125 -0.57 -2.47 -24.89
CA LEU A 125 0.07 -1.27 -24.36
C LEU A 125 0.79 -1.64 -23.07
N THR A 126 1.91 -0.98 -22.79
CA THR A 126 2.70 -1.24 -21.59
C THR A 126 3.03 0.09 -20.93
N SER A 127 2.73 0.19 -19.65
CA SER A 127 3.18 1.28 -18.78
C SER A 127 4.13 0.75 -17.74
N VAL A 128 5.21 1.50 -17.49
CA VAL A 128 6.33 1.12 -16.64
C VAL A 128 6.56 2.19 -15.60
N ARG A 129 6.88 1.76 -14.38
CA ARG A 129 7.13 2.63 -13.24
C ARG A 129 8.26 2.07 -12.39
N ASN A 130 9.30 2.87 -12.19
CA ASN A 130 10.39 2.47 -11.32
C ASN A 130 10.19 3.02 -9.91
N PHE A 131 10.59 2.23 -8.92
CA PHE A 131 10.57 2.63 -7.51
C PHE A 131 11.71 1.94 -6.76
N TYR A 132 11.90 2.27 -5.48
CA TYR A 132 12.95 1.71 -4.63
C TYR A 132 12.35 1.10 -3.38
N VAL A 133 12.86 -0.07 -2.99
CA VAL A 133 12.45 -0.75 -1.76
C VAL A 133 13.54 -0.62 -0.70
N SER A 134 13.14 -0.30 0.53
CA SER A 134 14.04 -0.27 1.69
C SER A 134 13.40 -0.91 2.91
N LYS A 135 14.24 -1.50 3.76
CA LYS A 135 13.83 -1.99 5.09
C LYS A 135 13.99 -0.93 6.17
N LYS A 136 14.72 0.16 5.89
CA LYS A 136 15.11 1.17 6.87
C LYS A 136 13.91 2.04 7.27
N GLY A 137 13.47 1.88 8.52
CA GLY A 137 12.54 2.79 9.17
C GLY A 137 13.17 3.61 10.29
N LEU A 138 12.37 4.42 10.96
CA LEU A 138 12.76 5.15 12.18
C LEU A 138 11.64 5.15 13.23
N ALA A 139 12.01 4.95 14.49
CA ALA A 139 11.16 5.29 15.64
C ALA A 139 11.35 6.78 15.92
N LEU A 140 10.37 7.61 15.53
CA LEU A 140 10.48 9.07 15.59
C LEU A 140 9.79 9.59 16.85
N GLY A 141 10.59 9.95 17.85
CA GLY A 141 10.13 10.65 19.05
C GLY A 141 9.76 12.10 18.77
N GLY A 142 8.86 12.66 19.58
CA GLY A 142 8.43 14.06 19.43
C GLY A 142 9.55 15.09 19.64
N ASP A 143 10.62 14.73 20.35
CA ASP A 143 11.81 15.56 20.53
C ASP A 143 12.75 15.58 19.32
N MET A 144 12.57 14.63 18.39
CA MET A 144 13.26 14.51 17.11
C MET A 144 12.42 15.04 15.94
N SER A 145 11.10 15.10 16.09
CA SER A 145 10.14 15.37 15.02
C SER A 145 10.22 16.78 14.44
N ASP A 146 10.99 17.68 15.05
CA ASP A 146 11.30 19.04 14.56
C ASP A 146 12.74 19.23 14.05
N LYS A 147 13.60 18.19 14.15
CA LYS A 147 15.04 18.27 13.84
C LYS A 147 15.49 17.36 12.71
N ILE A 148 14.79 16.24 12.49
CA ILE A 148 15.25 15.18 11.59
C ILE A 148 14.30 15.04 10.41
N LYS A 149 14.78 15.39 9.21
CA LYS A 149 14.05 15.14 7.97
C LYS A 149 14.25 13.69 7.51
N LEU A 150 13.21 12.86 7.59
CA LEU A 150 13.27 11.42 7.32
C LEU A 150 13.74 11.08 5.90
N SER A 151 13.32 11.87 4.91
CA SER A 151 13.75 11.68 3.52
C SER A 151 15.25 11.89 3.32
N LYS A 152 15.93 12.71 4.13
CA LYS A 152 17.39 12.84 4.10
C LYS A 152 18.11 11.61 4.67
N LEU A 153 17.42 10.79 5.46
CA LEU A 153 17.94 9.54 5.99
C LEU A 153 17.60 8.33 5.12
N ASN A 154 16.88 8.51 4.01
CA ASN A 154 16.33 7.42 3.20
C ASN A 154 15.52 6.42 4.04
N CYS A 155 14.71 6.94 4.98
CA CYS A 155 13.73 6.14 5.69
C CYS A 155 12.51 5.93 4.79
N SER A 156 12.13 4.68 4.60
CA SER A 156 10.95 4.30 3.79
C SER A 156 9.64 4.29 4.60
N TRP A 157 9.75 4.18 5.92
CA TRP A 157 8.63 4.17 6.85
C TRP A 157 9.08 4.71 8.21
N TYR A 158 8.12 5.07 9.07
CA TYR A 158 8.40 5.44 10.46
C TYR A 158 7.20 5.13 11.35
N TYR A 159 7.40 5.14 12.66
CA TYR A 159 6.33 5.13 13.66
C TYR A 159 6.71 6.04 14.83
N ASN A 160 5.74 6.43 15.64
CA ASN A 160 5.90 7.39 16.74
C ASN A 160 5.11 7.01 18.00
N TRP A 161 4.84 5.71 18.18
CA TRP A 161 4.04 5.17 19.29
C TRP A 161 2.59 5.69 19.35
N SER A 162 2.07 6.25 18.25
CA SER A 162 0.72 6.79 18.14
C SER A 162 -0.03 6.19 16.95
N THR A 163 -1.36 6.31 16.96
CA THR A 163 -2.22 6.07 15.80
C THR A 163 -2.09 7.18 14.77
N GLU A 164 -1.62 8.37 15.16
CA GLU A 164 -1.52 9.56 14.32
C GLU A 164 -0.08 9.86 13.90
N ALA A 165 0.09 10.21 12.63
CA ALA A 165 1.32 10.79 12.09
C ALA A 165 1.56 12.20 12.65
N PHE A 166 2.82 12.66 12.67
CA PHE A 166 3.11 14.05 13.04
C PHE A 166 2.62 15.05 11.99
N ASN A 167 2.52 14.65 10.71
CA ASN A 167 2.02 15.46 9.60
C ASN A 167 2.79 16.79 9.44
N THR A 168 4.11 16.70 9.45
CA THR A 168 5.04 17.85 9.31
C THR A 168 5.84 17.77 8.02
N THR A 169 6.63 18.82 7.73
CA THR A 169 7.56 18.82 6.59
C THR A 169 8.75 17.85 6.72
N LEU A 170 8.92 17.24 7.90
CA LEU A 170 10.05 16.38 8.22
C LEU A 170 9.75 14.90 7.97
N ASP A 171 8.49 14.50 8.09
CA ASP A 171 7.95 13.17 7.76
C ASP A 171 7.20 13.13 6.41
N GLU A 172 7.06 14.27 5.73
CA GLU A 172 6.46 14.36 4.40
C GLU A 172 7.06 13.34 3.41
N GLY A 173 6.17 12.56 2.78
CA GLY A 173 6.52 11.53 1.80
C GLY A 173 7.06 10.23 2.39
N VAL A 174 7.14 10.08 3.71
CA VAL A 174 7.53 8.84 4.40
C VAL A 174 6.30 8.23 5.08
N GLN A 175 6.05 6.95 4.84
CA GLN A 175 4.86 6.29 5.35
C GLN A 175 4.90 6.16 6.89
N HIS A 176 3.92 6.77 7.57
CA HIS A 176 3.67 6.52 8.98
C HIS A 176 2.95 5.19 9.17
N ILE A 177 3.43 4.37 10.09
CA ILE A 177 2.77 3.14 10.51
C ILE A 177 2.13 3.38 11.88
N PRO A 178 0.78 3.37 11.99
CA PRO A 178 0.10 3.59 13.25
C PRO A 178 0.39 2.46 14.25
N MET A 179 0.27 2.78 15.52
CA MET A 179 0.41 1.83 16.64
C MET A 179 -0.76 1.98 17.60
N MET A 180 -1.39 0.86 17.96
CA MET A 180 -2.21 0.81 19.17
C MET A 180 -1.29 0.53 20.35
N TRP A 181 -0.86 1.58 21.05
CA TRP A 181 0.20 1.46 22.05
C TRP A 181 -0.18 0.53 23.22
N GLY A 182 -1.41 0.62 23.72
CA GLY A 182 -1.90 -0.21 24.82
C GLY A 182 -3.43 -0.35 24.90
N SER A 183 -3.97 -0.71 26.07
CA SER A 183 -5.40 -1.00 26.30
C SER A 183 -6.15 0.08 27.10
N SER A 184 -5.55 1.25 27.32
CA SER A 184 -6.23 2.37 28.00
C SER A 184 -7.43 2.87 27.19
N ASP A 185 -8.35 3.58 27.85
CA ASP A 185 -9.53 4.13 27.15
C ASP A 185 -9.15 5.16 26.08
N ASP A 186 -8.08 5.94 26.29
CA ASP A 186 -7.52 6.84 25.28
C ASP A 186 -7.00 6.07 24.06
N ASN A 187 -6.35 4.91 24.25
CA ASN A 187 -5.93 4.07 23.13
C ASN A 187 -7.12 3.50 22.35
N LYS A 188 -8.18 3.07 23.05
CA LYS A 188 -9.41 2.55 22.41
C LYS A 188 -10.10 3.64 21.60
N GLU A 189 -10.19 4.86 22.14
CA GLU A 189 -10.79 5.99 21.45
C GLU A 189 -9.97 6.41 20.22
N ALA A 190 -8.64 6.43 20.33
CA ALA A 190 -7.75 6.69 19.20
C ALA A 190 -7.93 5.66 18.07
N MET A 191 -8.16 4.39 18.41
CA MET A 191 -8.42 3.34 17.42
C MET A 191 -9.78 3.45 16.74
N LYS A 192 -10.84 3.89 17.45
CA LYS A 192 -12.15 4.16 16.84
C LYS A 192 -12.09 5.28 15.82
N ASN A 193 -11.21 6.25 16.05
CA ASN A 193 -10.99 7.40 15.18
C ASN A 193 -9.79 7.23 14.24
N LEU A 194 -9.28 6.00 14.05
CA LEU A 194 -8.09 5.74 13.24
C LEU A 194 -8.29 6.19 11.78
N VAL A 195 -7.46 7.13 11.35
CA VAL A 195 -7.33 7.55 9.95
C VAL A 195 -5.88 7.38 9.53
N THR A 196 -5.64 6.52 8.54
CA THR A 196 -4.29 6.22 8.06
C THR A 196 -4.31 5.82 6.59
N THR A 197 -3.19 6.04 5.91
CA THR A 197 -2.91 5.51 4.57
C THR A 197 -1.99 4.27 4.61
N SER A 198 -1.64 3.81 5.82
CA SER A 198 -0.84 2.61 6.01
C SER A 198 -1.65 1.35 5.75
N ASN A 199 -1.02 0.34 5.15
CA ASN A 199 -1.56 -1.02 5.09
C ASN A 199 -1.19 -1.87 6.31
N TYR A 200 -0.41 -1.31 7.25
CA TYR A 200 0.08 -1.98 8.45
C TYR A 200 -0.37 -1.26 9.72
N ILE A 201 -0.64 -2.02 10.77
CA ILE A 201 -0.88 -1.53 12.14
C ILE A 201 0.09 -2.25 13.08
N LEU A 202 0.78 -1.50 13.94
CA LEU A 202 1.62 -2.05 15.01
C LEU A 202 0.75 -2.36 16.25
N GLY A 203 0.97 -3.53 16.82
CA GLY A 203 0.35 -3.94 18.08
C GLY A 203 0.96 -3.25 19.32
N PHE A 204 0.55 -3.71 20.49
CA PHE A 204 0.89 -3.12 21.78
C PHE A 204 2.40 -3.01 22.03
N ASN A 205 2.82 -1.90 22.64
CA ASN A 205 4.21 -1.59 22.94
C ASN A 205 4.60 -2.12 24.32
N GLU A 206 5.53 -3.07 24.36
CA GLU A 206 6.08 -3.64 25.59
C GLU A 206 4.97 -3.98 26.61
N PRO A 207 3.95 -4.79 26.21
CA PRO A 207 2.84 -5.14 27.10
C PRO A 207 3.28 -5.92 28.34
N ASP A 208 4.49 -6.46 28.33
CA ASP A 208 5.07 -7.31 29.36
C ASP A 208 5.94 -6.57 30.39
N ILE A 209 5.92 -5.23 30.40
CA ILE A 209 6.63 -4.39 31.37
C ILE A 209 5.66 -3.39 32.04
N GLU A 210 5.77 -3.26 33.37
CA GLU A 210 4.91 -2.40 34.20
C GLU A 210 4.94 -0.90 33.84
N THR A 211 6.08 -0.39 33.38
CA THR A 211 6.26 1.03 33.03
C THR A 211 5.85 1.37 31.59
N GLN A 212 5.31 0.39 30.85
CA GLN A 212 4.93 0.51 29.45
C GLN A 212 3.44 0.19 29.30
N ALA A 213 3.02 -0.53 28.26
CA ALA A 213 1.60 -0.81 28.07
C ALA A 213 1.02 -1.67 29.19
N ASN A 214 1.85 -2.52 29.83
CA ASN A 214 1.50 -3.32 31.01
C ASN A 214 0.13 -4.01 30.89
N ILE A 215 0.03 -4.95 29.95
CA ILE A 215 -1.21 -5.63 29.60
C ILE A 215 -1.00 -7.13 29.76
N GLU A 216 -1.85 -7.76 30.56
CA GLU A 216 -1.92 -9.22 30.63
C GLU A 216 -2.38 -9.81 29.30
N PHE A 217 -1.88 -10.98 28.92
CA PHE A 217 -2.12 -11.53 27.57
C PHE A 217 -3.62 -11.78 27.27
N PHE A 218 -4.44 -12.11 28.28
CA PHE A 218 -5.88 -12.36 28.09
C PHE A 218 -6.66 -11.06 27.82
N GLU A 219 -6.26 -9.96 28.47
CA GLU A 219 -6.79 -8.64 28.20
C GLU A 219 -6.35 -8.18 26.81
N ALA A 220 -5.06 -8.32 26.49
CA ALA A 220 -4.51 -8.00 25.18
C ALA A 220 -5.23 -8.75 24.06
N SER A 221 -5.53 -10.03 24.23
CA SER A 221 -6.30 -10.81 23.25
C SER A 221 -7.70 -10.26 23.03
N SER A 222 -8.40 -9.87 24.10
CA SER A 222 -9.76 -9.33 24.01
C SER A 222 -9.78 -7.98 23.30
N VAL A 223 -8.85 -7.08 23.66
CA VAL A 223 -8.68 -5.77 23.03
C VAL A 223 -8.26 -5.92 21.56
N TRP A 224 -7.37 -6.86 21.26
CA TRP A 224 -6.95 -7.15 19.89
C TRP A 224 -8.13 -7.59 19.00
N ASP A 225 -8.97 -8.50 19.51
CA ASP A 225 -10.15 -8.99 18.79
C ASP A 225 -11.17 -7.88 18.51
N GLU A 226 -11.31 -6.90 19.41
CA GLU A 226 -12.24 -5.78 19.27
C GLU A 226 -11.72 -4.68 18.33
N TYR A 227 -10.43 -4.29 18.43
CA TYR A 227 -9.92 -3.08 17.78
C TYR A 227 -8.98 -3.33 16.60
N ILE A 228 -8.13 -4.38 16.65
CA ILE A 228 -7.07 -4.59 15.65
C ILE A 228 -7.46 -5.65 14.61
N LYS A 229 -8.04 -6.76 15.05
CA LYS A 229 -8.44 -7.87 14.19
C LYS A 229 -9.44 -7.48 13.10
N PRO A 230 -10.47 -6.64 13.35
CA PRO A 230 -11.46 -6.28 12.33
C PRO A 230 -10.91 -5.38 11.22
N LEU A 231 -9.73 -4.75 11.42
CA LEU A 231 -9.14 -3.85 10.43
C LEU A 231 -8.76 -4.61 9.16
N ASN A 232 -9.01 -4.00 8.00
CA ASN A 232 -8.53 -4.49 6.71
C ASN A 232 -7.07 -4.08 6.47
N MET A 233 -6.21 -4.37 7.46
CA MET A 233 -4.79 -4.04 7.47
C MET A 233 -3.98 -5.29 7.84
N ARG A 234 -2.68 -5.26 7.55
CA ARG A 234 -1.70 -6.21 8.04
C ARG A 234 -1.36 -5.88 9.48
N LYS A 235 -1.52 -6.88 10.33
CA LYS A 235 -1.32 -6.72 11.77
C LYS A 235 0.10 -7.16 12.13
N VAL A 236 0.87 -6.27 12.74
CA VAL A 236 2.15 -6.61 13.36
C VAL A 236 1.89 -6.92 14.83
N SER A 237 2.42 -8.04 15.32
CA SER A 237 2.18 -8.48 16.69
C SER A 237 2.56 -7.40 17.72
N PRO A 238 2.09 -7.52 18.98
CA PRO A 238 2.67 -6.77 20.08
C PRO A 238 4.19 -6.96 20.15
N ALA A 239 4.88 -5.97 20.72
CA ALA A 239 6.33 -5.92 20.82
C ALA A 239 6.78 -6.04 22.30
N PRO A 240 6.83 -7.25 22.87
CA PRO A 240 7.35 -7.46 24.21
C PRO A 240 8.85 -7.16 24.32
N ALA A 241 9.28 -6.79 25.51
CA ALA A 241 10.62 -6.30 25.76
C ALA A 241 11.66 -7.42 25.94
N ALA A 242 12.89 -7.15 25.51
CA ALA A 242 14.04 -7.99 25.80
C ALA A 242 15.31 -7.14 25.91
N PRO A 243 16.03 -7.13 27.06
CA PRO A 243 15.72 -7.81 28.32
C PRO A 243 14.64 -7.08 29.15
N GLY A 244 14.18 -7.70 30.24
CA GLY A 244 13.35 -7.05 31.26
C GLY A 244 11.85 -7.34 31.19
N GLY A 245 11.38 -7.95 30.10
CA GLY A 245 9.99 -8.38 29.92
C GLY A 245 9.75 -9.87 30.18
N ASP A 246 8.47 -10.27 30.15
CA ASP A 246 8.05 -11.67 30.20
C ASP A 246 8.31 -12.37 28.85
N SER A 247 9.40 -13.14 28.80
CA SER A 247 9.83 -13.89 27.61
C SER A 247 8.80 -14.86 27.03
N VAL A 248 7.74 -15.24 27.76
CA VAL A 248 6.67 -16.12 27.27
C VAL A 248 5.37 -15.39 26.95
N TRP A 249 5.28 -14.08 27.20
CA TRP A 249 4.08 -13.28 26.97
C TRP A 249 3.57 -13.40 25.52
N LEU A 250 4.46 -13.20 24.54
CA LEU A 250 4.09 -13.29 23.12
C LEU A 250 3.58 -14.68 22.76
N LYS A 251 4.20 -15.71 23.34
CA LYS A 251 3.82 -17.10 23.07
C LYS A 251 2.41 -17.39 23.58
N ARG A 252 2.05 -16.90 24.78
CA ARG A 252 0.70 -17.00 25.35
C ARG A 252 -0.31 -16.24 24.51
N PHE A 253 0.01 -15.00 24.13
CA PHE A 253 -0.84 -14.17 23.27
C PHE A 253 -1.13 -14.84 21.93
N MET A 254 -0.11 -15.37 21.24
CA MET A 254 -0.28 -16.02 19.94
C MET A 254 -1.07 -17.34 20.00
N LYS A 255 -1.09 -18.02 21.14
CA LYS A 255 -1.84 -19.26 21.34
C LYS A 255 -3.23 -19.06 21.94
N GLY A 256 -3.44 -17.97 22.66
CA GLY A 256 -4.66 -17.73 23.44
C GLY A 256 -4.77 -18.60 24.69
N ASP A 257 -3.67 -19.11 25.23
CA ASP A 257 -3.65 -19.97 26.43
C ASP A 257 -2.53 -19.60 27.42
N TYR A 258 -2.69 -20.01 28.69
CA TYR A 258 -1.75 -19.67 29.77
C TYR A 258 -0.38 -20.37 29.64
N ILE A 259 -0.29 -21.43 28.82
CA ILE A 259 0.82 -22.40 28.68
C ILE A 259 1.29 -23.00 30.00
#